data_AF-A0AAV4R1Y7-F1
#
_entry.id   AF-A0AAV4R1Y7-F1
#
_cell.length_a   1.000
_cell.length_b   1.000
_cell.length_c   1.000
_cell.angle_alpha   90.00
_cell.angle_beta   90.00
_cell.angle_gamma   90.00
#
_symmetry.space_group_name_H-M   'P 1'
#
loop_
_entity.id
_entity.type
_entity.pdbx_description
1 polymer ?
#
loop_
_entity_poly.entity_id
_entity_poly.type
_entity_poly.pdbx_seq_one_letter_code
_entity_poly.pdbx_strand_id
1 'polypeptide(L)'
;MQQLPNRKSLSGTISHSGSTFYSEKCWMIPANAGKFIRIQINSISSEYSCGYAFVNISVPETSEEYKLCPDDSNAIPIVSLGSVIVKPYNSYNWHEISFSLSFIIKDIECINKDSFRCDNNSCVPAFKVCDGVKDCSNGADEVGCGI
;
A
#
# COMPACT_ATOMS: atom_id res chain seq x y z
N MET A 1 27.65 13.07 13.44
CA MET A 1 27.48 11.78 12.75
C MET A 1 26.70 10.84 13.66
N GLN A 2 25.42 10.65 13.38
CA GLN A 2 24.69 9.48 13.89
C GLN A 2 23.71 9.09 12.79
N GLN A 3 24.11 8.10 11.99
CA GLN A 3 23.19 7.46 11.05
C GLN A 3 22.11 6.79 11.89
N LEU A 4 20.87 7.27 11.77
CA LEU A 4 19.72 6.61 12.38
C LEU A 4 19.54 5.23 11.74
N PRO A 5 19.19 4.21 12.55
CA PRO A 5 19.39 2.81 12.22
C PRO A 5 18.47 2.39 11.07
N ASN A 6 19.02 1.61 10.14
CA ASN A 6 18.33 0.77 9.14
C ASN A 6 16.79 0.84 9.20
N ARG A 7 16.17 1.69 8.36
CA ARG A 7 14.71 1.72 8.17
C ARG A 7 14.25 0.32 7.77
N LYS A 8 13.69 -0.42 8.73
CA LYS A 8 13.12 -1.75 8.50
C LYS A 8 11.97 -1.60 7.50
N SER A 9 12.27 -1.83 6.22
CA SER A 9 11.24 -2.12 5.22
C SER A 9 10.51 -3.38 5.70
N LEU A 10 9.20 -3.30 5.86
CA LEU A 10 8.41 -4.48 6.16
C LEU A 10 8.04 -5.14 4.84
N SER A 11 8.17 -6.44 4.74
CA SER A 11 7.72 -7.17 3.56
C SER A 11 7.08 -8.47 3.98
N GLY A 12 6.14 -8.96 3.19
CA GLY A 12 5.50 -10.23 3.43
C GLY A 12 4.82 -10.78 2.18
N THR A 13 4.31 -11.99 2.32
CA THR A 13 3.54 -12.67 1.28
C THR A 13 2.22 -13.09 1.89
N ILE A 14 1.13 -12.80 1.18
CA ILE A 14 -0.21 -13.29 1.50
C ILE A 14 -0.54 -14.33 0.45
N SER A 15 -0.86 -15.53 0.92
CA SER A 15 -1.34 -16.59 0.04
C SER A 15 -2.54 -17.29 0.66
N HIS A 16 -3.41 -17.76 -0.21
CA HIS A 16 -4.60 -18.50 0.14
C HIS A 16 -4.88 -19.53 -0.95
N SER A 17 -5.39 -20.69 -0.57
CA SER A 17 -5.86 -21.73 -1.47
C SER A 17 -6.99 -22.50 -0.78
N GLY A 18 -8.15 -22.58 -1.42
CA GLY A 18 -9.29 -23.36 -0.94
C GLY A 18 -10.63 -22.61 -1.06
N SER A 19 -11.69 -23.22 -0.51
CA SER A 19 -13.02 -22.64 -0.50
C SER A 19 -13.14 -21.52 0.54
N THR A 20 -13.89 -20.47 0.20
CA THR A 20 -14.07 -19.29 1.07
C THR A 20 -15.27 -19.40 2.01
N PHE A 21 -15.89 -20.59 2.14
CA PHE A 21 -17.05 -20.75 3.01
C PHE A 21 -16.62 -20.95 4.47
N TYR A 22 -17.27 -20.20 5.37
CA TYR A 22 -17.04 -20.08 6.83
C TYR A 22 -16.04 -19.04 7.34
N SER A 23 -15.37 -18.26 6.51
CA SER A 23 -14.83 -16.99 7.04
C SER A 23 -14.62 -15.95 5.98
N GLU A 24 -14.98 -14.74 6.37
CA GLU A 24 -14.56 -13.43 5.87
C GLU A 24 -13.03 -13.32 5.89
N LYS A 25 -12.31 -14.23 5.20
CA LYS A 25 -10.85 -14.22 5.13
C LYS A 25 -10.45 -12.94 4.43
N CYS A 26 -10.01 -12.00 5.23
CA CYS A 26 -9.49 -10.74 4.76
C CYS A 26 -8.11 -10.55 5.38
N TRP A 27 -7.22 -9.98 4.60
CA TRP A 27 -5.91 -9.59 5.06
C TRP A 27 -5.83 -8.08 5.00
N MET A 28 -5.48 -7.48 6.13
CA MET A 28 -5.27 -6.06 6.23
C MET A 28 -3.77 -5.78 6.31
N ILE A 29 -3.28 -4.95 5.39
CA ILE A 29 -1.93 -4.41 5.40
C ILE A 29 -2.06 -2.94 5.85
N PRO A 30 -1.72 -2.60 7.10
CA PRO A 30 -1.89 -1.25 7.60
C PRO A 30 -0.88 -0.30 6.94
N ALA A 31 -1.34 0.88 6.50
CA ALA A 31 -0.46 1.95 6.08
C ALA A 31 -0.08 2.81 7.28
N ASN A 32 1.20 2.82 7.62
CA ASN A 32 1.73 3.72 8.64
C ASN A 32 2.00 5.10 8.04
N ALA A 33 1.86 6.15 8.85
CA ALA A 33 2.15 7.52 8.44
C ALA A 33 3.55 7.64 7.78
N GLY A 34 3.60 8.31 6.63
CA GLY A 34 4.84 8.47 5.86
C GLY A 34 5.38 7.20 5.21
N LYS A 35 4.57 6.15 5.05
CA LYS A 35 4.91 4.94 4.32
C LYS A 35 3.93 4.68 3.18
N PHE A 36 4.39 3.98 2.16
CA PHE A 36 3.56 3.46 1.08
C PHE A 36 3.61 1.93 1.07
N ILE A 37 2.53 1.33 0.59
CA ILE A 37 2.42 -0.11 0.36
C ILE A 37 2.52 -0.33 -1.14
N ARG A 38 3.41 -1.24 -1.56
CA ARG A 38 3.44 -1.75 -2.93
C ARG A 38 3.08 -3.23 -2.91
N ILE A 39 2.06 -3.60 -3.68
CA ILE A 39 1.54 -4.95 -3.79
C ILE A 39 1.87 -5.49 -5.17
N GLN A 40 2.57 -6.62 -5.21
CA GLN A 40 2.86 -7.38 -6.40
C GLN A 40 2.00 -8.64 -6.40
N ILE A 41 1.21 -8.84 -7.45
CA ILE A 41 0.45 -10.07 -7.65
C ILE A 41 1.41 -11.12 -8.21
N ASN A 42 1.54 -12.25 -7.53
CA ASN A 42 2.41 -13.35 -7.97
C ASN A 42 1.61 -14.33 -8.83
N SER A 43 0.48 -14.80 -8.33
CA SER A 43 -0.40 -15.72 -9.04
C SER A 43 -1.83 -15.63 -8.54
N ILE A 44 -2.79 -15.80 -9.45
CA ILE A 44 -4.19 -16.00 -9.15
C ILE A 44 -4.67 -17.16 -10.02
N SER A 45 -5.27 -18.18 -9.41
CA SER A 45 -5.79 -19.34 -10.11
C SER A 45 -7.17 -19.69 -9.58
N SER A 46 -8.11 -19.87 -10.49
CA SER A 46 -9.49 -20.27 -10.23
C SER A 46 -9.94 -21.15 -11.39
N GLU A 47 -10.81 -22.11 -11.11
CA GLU A 47 -11.44 -22.97 -12.14
C GLU A 47 -12.49 -22.21 -12.97
N TYR A 48 -12.87 -21.01 -12.53
CA TYR A 48 -13.93 -20.20 -13.11
C TYR A 48 -13.46 -18.81 -13.53
N SER A 49 -14.25 -18.19 -14.40
CA SER A 49 -14.02 -16.84 -14.90
C SER A 49 -14.21 -15.77 -13.81
N CYS A 50 -13.68 -14.58 -14.09
CA CYS A 50 -13.66 -13.45 -13.15
C CYS A 50 -15.05 -12.90 -12.75
N GLY A 51 -16.12 -13.32 -13.43
CA GLY A 51 -17.49 -13.03 -13.01
C GLY A 51 -17.88 -13.78 -11.73
N TYR A 52 -17.28 -14.95 -11.49
CA TYR A 52 -17.64 -15.84 -10.39
C TYR A 52 -16.62 -15.87 -9.28
N ALA A 53 -15.33 -15.74 -9.59
CA ALA A 53 -14.24 -15.81 -8.61
C ALA A 53 -13.17 -14.77 -8.93
N PHE A 54 -12.82 -13.94 -7.96
CA PHE A 54 -11.79 -12.91 -8.10
C PHE A 54 -11.21 -12.51 -6.74
N VAL A 55 -10.09 -11.79 -6.73
CA VAL A 55 -9.54 -11.16 -5.52
C VAL A 55 -9.84 -9.67 -5.58
N ASN A 56 -10.52 -9.14 -4.57
CA ASN A 56 -10.73 -7.71 -4.41
C ASN A 56 -9.64 -7.13 -3.51
N ILE A 57 -9.03 -6.04 -3.95
CA ILE A 57 -8.15 -5.21 -3.14
C ILE A 57 -8.83 -3.86 -2.96
N SER A 58 -9.02 -3.42 -1.73
CA SER A 58 -9.73 -2.17 -1.41
C SER A 58 -8.88 -1.30 -0.49
N VAL A 59 -9.01 0.02 -0.66
CA VAL A 59 -8.37 1.06 0.16
C VAL A 59 -9.50 1.92 0.75
N PRO A 60 -9.94 1.63 1.99
CA PRO A 60 -11.11 2.29 2.57
C PRO A 60 -10.97 3.82 2.68
N GLU A 61 -9.75 4.33 2.87
CA GLU A 61 -9.50 5.76 3.04
C GLU A 61 -9.72 6.55 1.76
N THR A 62 -9.50 5.95 0.59
CA THR A 62 -9.64 6.59 -0.73
C THR A 62 -10.85 6.10 -1.52
N SER A 63 -11.56 5.07 -1.01
CA SER A 63 -12.61 4.34 -1.75
C SER A 63 -12.13 3.73 -3.07
N GLU A 64 -10.84 3.44 -3.18
CA GLU A 64 -10.27 2.74 -4.34
C GLU A 64 -10.50 1.23 -4.21
N GLU A 65 -10.92 0.59 -5.30
CA GLU A 65 -11.12 -0.85 -5.37
C GLU A 65 -10.52 -1.42 -6.66
N TYR A 66 -9.85 -2.56 -6.54
CA TYR A 66 -9.20 -3.28 -7.63
C TYR A 66 -9.71 -4.72 -7.65
N LYS A 67 -10.37 -5.08 -8.75
CA LYS A 67 -10.81 -6.44 -9.02
C LYS A 67 -9.75 -7.18 -9.82
N LEU A 68 -9.20 -8.25 -9.25
CA LEU A 68 -8.13 -9.05 -9.83
C LEU A 68 -8.61 -10.45 -10.22
N CYS A 69 -8.41 -10.78 -11.48
CA CYS A 69 -8.81 -12.03 -12.12
C CYS A 69 -7.62 -13.00 -12.23
N PRO A 70 -7.87 -14.29 -12.53
CA PRO A 70 -6.79 -15.24 -12.82
C PRO A 70 -5.83 -14.78 -13.93
N ASP A 71 -6.36 -14.10 -14.95
CA ASP A 71 -5.60 -13.55 -16.07
C ASP A 71 -4.70 -12.36 -15.67
N ASP A 72 -4.95 -11.74 -14.51
CA ASP A 72 -4.14 -10.64 -13.95
C ASP A 72 -2.93 -11.16 -13.15
N SER A 73 -2.57 -12.44 -13.32
CA SER A 73 -1.35 -13.01 -12.75
C SER A 73 -0.14 -12.21 -13.24
N ASN A 74 0.72 -11.77 -12.32
CA ASN A 74 1.84 -10.86 -12.59
C ASN A 74 1.44 -9.46 -13.12
N ALA A 75 0.23 -9.00 -12.81
CA ALA A 75 -0.19 -7.64 -13.12
C ALA A 75 0.76 -6.57 -12.55
N ILE A 76 0.63 -5.36 -13.12
CA ILE A 76 1.36 -4.17 -12.66
C ILE A 76 1.09 -3.98 -11.16
N PRO A 77 2.14 -3.77 -10.35
CA PRO A 77 1.97 -3.65 -8.91
C PRO A 77 1.14 -2.43 -8.53
N ILE A 78 0.23 -2.64 -7.59
CA ILE A 78 -0.60 -1.59 -7.00
C ILE A 78 0.22 -0.86 -5.94
N VAL A 79 0.19 0.47 -5.95
CA VAL A 79 0.82 1.31 -4.93
C VAL A 79 -0.27 2.08 -4.20
N SER A 80 -0.29 1.99 -2.87
CA SER A 80 -1.25 2.70 -2.02
C SER A 80 -0.55 3.46 -0.91
N LEU A 81 -1.10 4.61 -0.56
CA LEU A 81 -0.74 5.41 0.62
C LEU A 81 -1.64 5.12 1.83
N GLY A 82 -2.77 4.43 1.60
CA GLY A 82 -3.74 4.03 2.61
C GLY A 82 -3.64 2.55 2.95
N SER A 83 -4.35 2.13 4.00
CA SER A 83 -4.35 0.73 4.43
C SER A 83 -5.07 -0.13 3.39
N VAL A 84 -4.49 -1.28 3.08
CA VAL A 84 -5.02 -2.14 2.04
C VAL A 84 -5.72 -3.35 2.65
N ILE A 85 -6.91 -3.66 2.14
CA ILE A 85 -7.66 -4.87 2.50
C ILE A 85 -7.77 -5.77 1.28
N VAL A 86 -7.28 -7.01 1.42
CA VAL A 86 -7.36 -8.05 0.40
C VAL A 86 -8.45 -9.05 0.78
N LYS A 87 -9.40 -9.30 -0.12
CA LYS A 87 -10.52 -10.23 0.08
C LYS A 87 -10.73 -11.11 -1.17
N PRO A 88 -10.70 -12.45 -1.04
CA PRO A 88 -11.17 -13.32 -2.10
C PRO A 88 -12.69 -13.25 -2.17
N TYR A 89 -13.22 -13.31 -3.38
CA TYR A 89 -14.65 -13.36 -3.66
C TYR A 89 -14.95 -14.61 -4.47
N ASN A 90 -16.02 -15.31 -4.09
CA ASN A 90 -16.60 -16.42 -4.82
C ASN A 90 -18.12 -16.29 -4.83
N SER A 91 -18.74 -16.55 -5.98
CA SER A 91 -20.21 -16.52 -6.15
C SER A 91 -20.90 -17.71 -5.49
N TYR A 92 -20.19 -18.83 -5.31
CA TYR A 92 -20.72 -20.05 -4.71
C TYR A 92 -19.73 -20.66 -3.71
N ASN A 93 -20.27 -21.41 -2.75
CA ASN A 93 -19.58 -21.93 -1.57
C ASN A 93 -18.58 -23.08 -1.82
N TRP A 94 -18.80 -23.84 -2.87
CA TRP A 94 -17.95 -24.92 -3.37
C TRP A 94 -16.84 -24.47 -4.32
N HIS A 95 -16.71 -23.16 -4.61
CA HIS A 95 -15.67 -22.67 -5.50
C HIS A 95 -14.40 -22.37 -4.72
N GLU A 96 -13.27 -22.82 -5.26
CA GLU A 96 -11.95 -22.55 -4.71
C GLU A 96 -11.26 -21.46 -5.53
N ILE A 97 -10.63 -20.52 -4.83
CA ILE A 97 -9.72 -19.56 -5.44
C ILE A 97 -8.39 -19.65 -4.71
N SER A 98 -7.32 -19.74 -5.48
CA SER A 98 -5.97 -19.65 -4.94
C SER A 98 -5.32 -18.38 -5.42
N PHE A 99 -4.67 -17.65 -4.51
CA PHE A 99 -3.90 -16.47 -4.86
C PHE A 99 -2.65 -16.39 -4.01
N SER A 100 -1.64 -15.72 -4.57
CA SER A 100 -0.41 -15.36 -3.90
C SER A 100 -0.03 -13.95 -4.31
N LEU A 101 0.21 -13.09 -3.34
CA LEU A 101 0.73 -11.75 -3.56
C LEU A 101 1.82 -11.42 -2.55
N SER A 102 2.77 -10.59 -2.97
CA SER A 102 3.84 -10.08 -2.13
C SER A 102 3.61 -8.60 -1.90
N PHE A 103 3.86 -8.12 -0.68
CA PHE A 103 3.78 -6.70 -0.38
C PHE A 103 5.07 -6.22 0.28
N ILE A 104 5.36 -4.94 0.03
CA ILE A 104 6.41 -4.21 0.74
C ILE A 104 5.82 -2.92 1.29
N ILE A 105 6.25 -2.55 2.48
CA ILE A 105 5.96 -1.28 3.14
C ILE A 105 7.29 -0.53 3.22
N LYS A 106 7.36 0.61 2.53
CA LYS A 106 8.54 1.44 2.47
C LYS A 106 8.22 2.87 2.86
N ASP A 107 9.20 3.57 3.40
CA ASP A 107 9.07 4.98 3.70
C ASP A 107 8.95 5.79 2.41
N ILE A 108 8.07 6.78 2.42
CA ILE A 108 7.97 7.78 1.36
C ILE A 108 9.18 8.68 1.49
N GLU A 109 10.02 8.67 0.47
CA GLU A 109 11.21 9.52 0.38
C GLU A 109 11.03 10.50 -0.76
N CYS A 110 11.40 11.74 -0.50
CA CYS A 110 11.41 12.76 -1.53
C CYS A 110 12.57 12.50 -2.49
N ILE A 111 12.38 12.84 -3.76
CA ILE A 111 13.37 12.61 -4.83
C ILE A 111 14.70 13.30 -4.50
N ASN A 112 14.63 14.48 -3.90
CA ASN A 112 15.81 15.23 -3.49
C ASN A 112 16.13 14.93 -2.02
N LYS A 113 17.35 14.46 -1.73
CA LYS A 113 17.74 14.10 -0.36
C LYS A 113 17.73 15.27 0.61
N ASP A 114 17.83 16.49 0.09
CA ASP A 114 17.84 17.70 0.89
C ASP A 114 16.42 18.26 1.14
N SER A 115 15.36 17.61 0.61
CA SER A 115 13.99 18.08 0.82
C SER A 115 13.36 17.57 2.12
N PHE A 116 12.54 18.42 2.73
CA PHE A 116 11.75 18.14 3.91
C PHE A 116 10.42 17.49 3.54
N ARG A 117 10.01 16.46 4.28
CA ARG A 117 8.74 15.76 4.06
C ARG A 117 7.69 16.29 5.04
N CYS A 118 6.62 16.86 4.52
CA CYS A 118 5.45 17.29 5.27
C CYS A 118 4.63 16.09 5.78
N ASP A 119 3.75 16.35 6.74
CA ASP A 119 2.89 15.31 7.34
C ASP A 119 1.84 14.73 6.37
N ASN A 120 1.46 15.49 5.35
CA ASN A 120 0.59 15.04 4.25
C ASN A 120 1.37 14.29 3.15
N ASN A 121 2.61 13.89 3.42
CA ASN A 121 3.54 13.23 2.48
C ASN A 121 4.02 14.10 1.30
N SER A 122 3.76 15.42 1.29
CA SER A 122 4.37 16.32 0.28
C SER A 122 5.84 16.62 0.59
N CYS A 123 6.58 17.06 -0.43
CA CYS A 123 8.00 17.34 -0.32
C CYS A 123 8.27 18.83 -0.55
N VAL A 124 8.93 19.45 0.42
CA VAL A 124 9.38 20.85 0.38
C VAL A 124 10.88 20.86 0.12
N PRO A 125 11.38 21.50 -0.95
CA PRO A 125 12.81 21.60 -1.22
C PRO A 125 13.59 22.23 -0.06
N ALA A 126 14.85 21.82 0.15
CA ALA A 126 15.71 22.31 1.23
C ALA A 126 15.73 23.83 1.37
N PHE A 127 15.81 24.53 0.24
CA PHE A 127 15.94 25.99 0.18
C PHE A 127 14.66 26.73 0.55
N LYS A 128 13.54 26.01 0.67
CA LYS A 128 12.25 26.53 1.09
C LYS A 128 11.90 26.17 2.53
N VAL A 129 12.74 25.37 3.18
CA VAL A 129 12.62 25.09 4.61
C VAL A 129 13.22 26.27 5.35
N CYS A 130 12.49 26.85 6.30
CA CYS A 130 12.88 28.05 7.03
C CYS A 130 13.05 29.28 6.13
N ASP A 131 12.26 29.38 5.05
CA ASP A 131 12.31 30.54 4.15
C ASP A 131 11.33 31.66 4.54
N GLY A 132 10.59 31.47 5.63
CA GLY A 132 9.56 32.38 6.13
C GLY A 132 8.20 32.20 5.45
N VAL A 133 8.06 31.25 4.52
CA VAL A 133 6.84 30.94 3.81
C VAL A 133 6.38 29.54 4.21
N LYS A 134 5.11 29.43 4.59
CA LYS A 134 4.48 28.15 4.89
C LYS A 134 4.20 27.38 3.60
N ASP A 135 5.04 26.41 3.26
CA ASP A 135 4.83 25.49 2.14
C ASP A 135 4.17 24.16 2.56
N CYS A 136 4.39 23.67 3.79
CA CYS A 136 3.59 22.56 4.30
C CYS A 136 2.18 23.04 4.71
N SER A 137 1.15 22.20 4.54
CA SER A 137 -0.23 22.56 4.92
C SER A 137 -0.38 22.94 6.41
N ASN A 138 0.46 22.39 7.28
CA ASN A 138 0.54 22.74 8.70
C ASN A 138 1.65 23.74 9.03
N GLY A 139 2.58 24.02 8.11
CA GLY A 139 3.72 24.92 8.33
C GLY A 139 4.87 24.27 9.08
N ALA A 140 4.92 22.93 9.10
CA ALA A 140 5.98 22.19 9.78
C ALA A 140 7.38 22.48 9.22
N ASP A 141 7.47 22.90 7.96
CA ASP A 141 8.69 23.38 7.29
C ASP A 141 9.28 24.65 7.92
N GLU A 142 8.48 25.42 8.65
CA GLU A 142 8.89 26.68 9.29
C GLU A 142 9.06 26.55 10.82
N VAL A 143 8.99 25.33 11.36
CA VAL A 143 9.11 25.07 12.80
C VAL A 143 10.54 24.65 13.16
N GLY A 144 11.10 25.25 14.21
CA GLY A 144 12.43 24.89 14.71
C GLY A 144 13.60 25.52 13.94
N CYS A 145 13.31 26.48 13.08
CA CYS A 145 14.31 27.34 12.44
C CYS A 145 15.04 28.15 13.51
N GLY A 146 16.34 27.88 13.68
CA GLY A 146 17.18 28.65 14.59
C GLY A 146 17.32 30.08 14.05
N ILE A 147 16.92 31.05 14.87
CA ILE A 147 17.14 32.49 14.68
C ILE A 147 18.61 32.86 14.88
#